data_AF-A0A938SD87-F1
#
_entry.id   AF-A0A938SD87-F1
#
_cell.length_a   1.000
_cell.length_b   1.000
_cell.length_c   1.000
_cell.angle_alpha   90.00
_cell.angle_beta   90.00
_cell.angle_gamma   90.00
#
_symmetry.space_group_name_H-M   'P 1'
#
loop_
_entity.id
_entity.type
_entity.pdbx_description
1 polymer ?
#
loop_
_entity_poly.entity_id
_entity_poly.type
_entity_poly.pdbx_seq_one_letter_code
_entity_poly.pdbx_strand_id
1 'polypeptide(L)'
;MRKHITCLALLTVVGGVVAAAEVVKTPPEYLILKPKKAVVVDGKLDEWDMAKTPYTISAVGKNPMNSLHSNEPTNPVKSDEDFSGRAALAWDETYLYVAGEMTDDHLLGVKPDSAGNEGPPGWGCDSLMISVASFRQPLKSNTPYNPIPFLALRYAPMGPNPRGKLSEAYYHKTDLHWMLTKGSKWAVSETAKGYNVEAAIPWADLAFTARPGERLFIAFLAADIDPDESLNQVGWGFKGEPKEHPVFRLADREDVLGMLTVSSDEVATNKPWAARVELDARKAAAKLDAVRVVDADGRKAVEQAATVQVPEGMTGIELVEFKAGAVAKPGRYVVQAVSAGNVVAAVPVRIVEPTPEPPMIKNLPGEIHHMGPDRVVHNAYAEHQVKFYRHGWVKGKEDYVPYIRKHVEPGLKDHAANAIKTKSKWAFMDAFRCMALHRITDDAEYVQLARDCMDRILDQLQGEITWHHLTATTVYRFLTWKQDPSSPFVPHDAEKRYRQGLCNVAAKPGNGLFNESGTHNRVWHRYAIQKVAR
;
A
#
# COMPACT_ATOMS: atom_id res chain seq x y z
N MET A 1 -45.11 37.02 -40.45
CA MET A 1 -45.11 36.77 -38.99
C MET A 1 -44.39 35.47 -38.69
N ARG A 2 -43.11 35.52 -38.31
CA ARG A 2 -42.36 34.36 -37.80
C ARG A 2 -41.96 34.71 -36.36
N LYS A 3 -42.49 33.96 -35.39
CA LYS A 3 -42.15 34.11 -33.96
C LYS A 3 -40.81 33.42 -33.71
N HIS A 4 -39.79 34.18 -33.35
CA HIS A 4 -38.57 33.63 -32.77
C HIS A 4 -38.82 33.37 -31.29
N ILE A 5 -38.75 32.09 -30.91
CA ILE A 5 -38.69 31.65 -29.51
C ILE A 5 -37.21 31.63 -29.14
N THR A 6 -36.81 32.61 -28.32
CA THR A 6 -35.47 32.68 -27.73
C THR A 6 -35.47 31.80 -26.48
N CYS A 7 -34.85 30.61 -26.56
CA CYS A 7 -34.59 29.78 -25.40
C CYS A 7 -33.48 30.41 -24.56
N LEU A 8 -33.87 31.00 -23.42
CA LEU A 8 -32.97 31.45 -22.38
C LEU A 8 -32.47 30.21 -21.61
N ALA A 9 -31.26 29.75 -21.90
CA ALA A 9 -30.61 28.70 -21.12
C ALA A 9 -30.18 29.29 -19.77
N LEU A 10 -30.95 29.00 -18.71
CA LEU A 10 -30.51 29.21 -17.34
C LEU A 10 -29.32 28.27 -17.08
N LEU A 11 -28.11 28.82 -17.09
CA LEU A 11 -26.92 28.13 -16.61
C LEU A 11 -26.97 28.14 -15.08
N THR A 12 -27.60 27.14 -14.48
CA THR A 12 -27.52 26.90 -13.05
C THR A 12 -26.07 26.49 -12.73
N VAL A 13 -25.30 27.42 -12.18
CA VAL A 13 -24.03 27.10 -11.52
C VAL A 13 -24.40 26.22 -10.33
N VAL A 14 -24.29 24.91 -10.51
CA VAL A 14 -24.37 23.96 -9.40
C VAL A 14 -23.20 24.30 -8.49
N GLY A 15 -23.48 25.03 -7.41
CA GLY A 15 -22.52 25.27 -6.34
C GLY A 15 -22.07 23.91 -5.84
N GLY A 16 -20.84 23.53 -6.18
CA GLY A 16 -20.24 22.30 -5.72
C GLY A 16 -20.29 22.29 -4.20
N VAL A 17 -20.96 21.30 -3.62
CA VAL A 17 -20.91 21.04 -2.19
C VAL A 17 -19.44 20.82 -1.86
N VAL A 18 -18.80 21.82 -1.26
CA VAL A 18 -17.47 21.68 -0.69
C VAL A 18 -17.64 20.65 0.41
N ALA A 19 -17.08 19.45 0.21
CA ALA A 19 -17.09 18.42 1.24
C ALA A 19 -16.45 19.02 2.48
N ALA A 20 -17.21 19.10 3.58
CA ALA A 20 -16.70 19.64 4.83
C ALA A 20 -15.47 18.85 5.26
N ALA A 21 -14.47 19.56 5.77
CA ALA A 21 -13.30 18.98 6.40
C ALA A 21 -13.71 17.90 7.39
N GLU A 22 -13.04 16.75 7.35
CA GLU A 22 -13.33 15.63 8.24
C GLU A 22 -12.34 15.68 9.41
N VAL A 23 -12.83 15.64 10.65
CA VAL A 23 -11.99 15.55 11.85
C VAL A 23 -12.27 14.21 12.52
N VAL A 24 -11.22 13.40 12.68
CA VAL A 24 -11.30 12.06 13.28
C VAL A 24 -10.28 11.92 14.40
N LYS A 25 -10.49 10.93 15.28
CA LYS A 25 -9.50 10.59 16.29
C LYS A 25 -8.20 10.15 15.61
N THR A 26 -7.07 10.70 16.03
CA THR A 26 -5.77 10.25 15.53
C THR A 26 -5.56 8.79 15.93
N PRO A 27 -5.25 7.89 14.98
CA PRO A 27 -4.96 6.51 15.31
C PRO A 27 -3.71 6.42 16.18
N PRO A 28 -3.56 5.37 17.01
CA PRO A 28 -2.31 5.12 17.73
C PRO A 28 -1.14 4.99 16.73
N GLU A 29 -0.17 5.89 16.83
CA GLU A 29 1.01 5.93 15.96
C GLU A 29 2.24 6.30 16.78
N TYR A 30 3.37 5.64 16.51
CA TYR A 30 4.67 5.94 17.09
C TYR A 30 5.42 6.96 16.22
N LEU A 31 6.26 7.80 16.85
CA LEU A 31 7.10 8.75 16.11
C LEU A 31 8.50 8.19 15.95
N ILE A 32 9.03 8.24 14.73
CA ILE A 32 10.46 8.13 14.47
C ILE A 32 10.95 9.56 14.28
N LEU A 33 11.70 10.05 15.24
CA LEU A 33 12.18 11.42 15.23
C LEU A 33 13.54 11.52 14.57
N LYS A 34 13.87 12.71 14.07
CA LYS A 34 15.25 13.01 13.73
C LYS A 34 16.14 12.94 14.98
N PRO A 35 17.35 12.38 14.87
CA PRO A 35 18.20 12.24 16.03
C PRO A 35 18.66 13.63 16.50
N LYS A 36 18.69 13.84 17.82
CA LYS A 36 19.09 15.14 18.43
C LYS A 36 20.59 15.42 18.26
N LYS A 37 21.37 14.38 18.01
CA LYS A 37 22.81 14.39 17.74
C LYS A 37 23.06 13.50 16.51
N ALA A 38 24.17 13.69 15.83
CA ALA A 38 24.55 12.76 14.76
C ALA A 38 24.70 11.35 15.36
N VAL A 39 24.06 10.35 14.74
CA VAL A 39 24.19 8.96 15.15
C VAL A 39 25.55 8.44 14.70
N VAL A 40 26.35 7.97 15.64
CA VAL A 40 27.62 7.29 15.38
C VAL A 40 27.37 5.80 15.46
N VAL A 41 27.55 5.08 14.35
CA VAL A 41 27.33 3.63 14.30
C VAL A 41 28.60 2.93 14.80
N ASP A 42 28.71 2.71 16.11
CA ASP A 42 29.86 2.09 16.80
C ASP A 42 29.50 1.00 17.83
N GLY A 43 28.21 0.73 18.07
CA GLY A 43 27.68 -0.30 18.95
C GLY A 43 27.45 0.15 20.39
N LYS A 44 27.93 1.33 20.81
CA LYS A 44 27.85 1.76 22.22
C LYS A 44 26.48 2.28 22.64
N LEU A 45 25.71 2.75 21.67
CA LEU A 45 24.38 3.32 21.83
C LEU A 45 24.32 4.65 22.63
N ASP A 46 25.41 5.40 22.75
CA ASP A 46 25.51 6.62 23.56
C ASP A 46 24.53 7.74 23.12
N GLU A 47 24.11 7.74 21.87
CA GLU A 47 23.16 8.70 21.29
C GLU A 47 21.68 8.35 21.59
N TRP A 48 21.42 7.15 22.11
CA TRP A 48 20.08 6.60 22.28
C TRP A 48 19.63 6.65 23.74
N ASP A 49 18.36 7.01 23.96
CA ASP A 49 17.72 6.90 25.28
C ASP A 49 17.00 5.54 25.39
N MET A 50 17.78 4.46 25.43
CA MET A 50 17.27 3.07 25.47
C MET A 50 16.37 2.83 26.70
N ALA A 51 16.60 3.56 27.79
CA ALA A 51 15.77 3.50 28.98
C ALA A 51 14.31 3.93 28.74
N LYS A 52 14.07 4.85 27.78
CA LYS A 52 12.75 5.44 27.50
C LYS A 52 12.08 4.93 26.23
N THR A 53 12.72 4.07 25.45
CA THR A 53 12.08 3.50 24.27
C THR A 53 10.86 2.64 24.66
N PRO A 54 9.72 2.75 23.95
CA PRO A 54 8.55 1.91 24.22
C PRO A 54 8.64 0.53 23.54
N TYR A 55 9.70 0.27 22.76
CA TYR A 55 9.87 -0.97 21.98
C TYR A 55 10.60 -2.04 22.82
N THR A 56 9.95 -2.48 23.91
CA THR A 56 10.49 -3.47 24.83
C THR A 56 10.14 -4.89 24.38
N ILE A 57 11.12 -5.69 24.00
CA ILE A 57 10.97 -7.08 23.59
C ILE A 57 11.12 -7.94 24.85
N SER A 58 10.10 -8.74 25.16
CA SER A 58 10.08 -9.55 26.38
C SER A 58 9.13 -10.73 26.22
N ALA A 59 9.63 -11.93 26.51
CA ALA A 59 8.88 -13.18 26.41
C ALA A 59 7.84 -13.32 27.54
N VAL A 60 8.14 -12.76 28.72
CA VAL A 60 7.30 -12.85 29.93
C VAL A 60 6.52 -11.57 30.23
N GLY A 61 6.74 -10.52 29.43
CA GLY A 61 6.13 -9.21 29.58
C GLY A 61 4.63 -9.21 29.27
N LYS A 62 3.88 -8.38 30.00
CA LYS A 62 2.43 -8.21 29.79
C LYS A 62 2.06 -7.21 28.69
N ASN A 63 3.05 -6.70 27.96
CA ASN A 63 2.81 -5.75 26.88
C ASN A 63 2.07 -6.48 25.74
N PRO A 64 0.86 -6.06 25.32
CA PRO A 64 0.12 -6.70 24.23
C PRO A 64 0.83 -6.61 22.87
N MET A 65 1.86 -5.78 22.77
CA MET A 65 2.75 -5.70 21.62
C MET A 65 3.70 -6.90 21.54
N ASN A 66 4.00 -7.57 22.66
CA ASN A 66 4.91 -8.70 22.67
C ASN A 66 4.23 -9.94 22.10
N SER A 67 5.00 -10.74 21.37
CA SER A 67 4.53 -11.99 20.77
C SER A 67 5.65 -13.02 20.74
N LEU A 68 5.30 -14.28 21.02
CA LEU A 68 6.21 -15.42 20.87
C LEU A 68 6.00 -16.04 19.48
N HIS A 69 7.11 -16.29 18.78
CA HIS A 69 7.11 -16.92 17.45
C HIS A 69 8.10 -18.08 17.46
N SER A 70 7.77 -19.13 16.72
CA SER A 70 8.62 -20.33 16.55
C SER A 70 9.09 -21.02 17.84
N ASN A 71 8.56 -20.63 19.00
CA ASN A 71 8.98 -21.12 20.32
C ASN A 71 8.57 -22.60 20.48
N GLU A 72 9.56 -23.47 20.68
CA GLU A 72 9.32 -24.88 20.92
C GLU A 72 8.87 -25.07 22.38
N PRO A 73 7.70 -25.71 22.64
CA PRO A 73 7.18 -25.85 23.99
C PRO A 73 8.11 -26.56 24.99
N THR A 74 9.07 -27.34 24.50
CA THR A 74 10.05 -28.07 25.31
C THR A 74 11.22 -27.21 25.77
N ASN A 75 11.43 -26.03 25.18
CA ASN A 75 12.47 -25.10 25.56
C ASN A 75 12.03 -23.63 25.37
N PRO A 76 11.05 -23.15 26.16
CA PRO A 76 10.61 -21.78 26.04
C PRO A 76 11.59 -20.82 26.71
N VAL A 77 11.67 -19.60 26.16
CA VAL A 77 12.32 -18.47 26.84
C VAL A 77 11.79 -18.35 28.28
N LYS A 78 12.70 -18.51 29.25
CA LYS A 78 12.40 -18.75 30.66
C LYS A 78 12.09 -17.47 31.41
N SER A 79 12.81 -16.39 31.08
CA SER A 79 12.65 -15.06 31.68
C SER A 79 13.24 -13.98 30.78
N ASP A 80 13.16 -12.71 31.21
CA ASP A 80 13.81 -11.61 30.50
C ASP A 80 15.34 -11.63 30.66
N GLU A 81 15.86 -12.36 31.65
CA GLU A 81 17.29 -12.59 31.85
C GLU A 81 17.87 -13.67 30.92
N ASP A 82 17.02 -14.60 30.46
CA ASP A 82 17.32 -15.61 29.43
C ASP A 82 17.40 -14.89 28.08
N PHE A 83 16.27 -14.29 27.62
CA PHE A 83 16.26 -13.49 26.39
C PHE A 83 15.26 -12.33 26.42
N SER A 84 15.76 -11.11 26.25
CA SER A 84 14.93 -9.91 26.11
C SER A 84 15.68 -8.77 25.42
N GLY A 85 15.02 -7.64 25.21
CA GLY A 85 15.74 -6.47 24.73
C GLY A 85 14.89 -5.24 24.55
N ARG A 86 15.53 -4.21 23.99
CA ARG A 86 14.92 -2.94 23.66
C ARG A 86 15.37 -2.52 22.29
N ALA A 87 14.45 -2.03 21.48
CA ALA A 87 14.79 -1.41 20.20
C ALA A 87 14.62 0.11 20.25
N ALA A 88 15.28 0.84 19.38
CA ALA A 88 15.05 2.27 19.14
C ALA A 88 15.16 2.60 17.65
N LEU A 89 14.46 3.66 17.23
CA LEU A 89 14.45 4.13 15.85
C LEU A 89 14.71 5.63 15.79
N ALA A 90 15.48 6.04 14.79
CA ALA A 90 15.61 7.43 14.39
C ALA A 90 15.66 7.50 12.86
N TRP A 91 15.53 8.69 12.28
CA TRP A 91 15.65 8.86 10.83
C TRP A 91 16.27 10.19 10.44
N ASP A 92 16.83 10.24 9.25
CA ASP A 92 17.06 11.48 8.53
C ASP A 92 16.76 11.29 7.04
N GLU A 93 17.07 12.29 6.21
CA GLU A 93 16.89 12.24 4.76
C GLU A 93 17.64 11.08 4.08
N THR A 94 18.67 10.52 4.71
CA THR A 94 19.58 9.53 4.13
C THR A 94 19.34 8.13 4.68
N TYR A 95 19.09 8.00 5.98
CA TYR A 95 19.09 6.74 6.70
C TYR A 95 17.84 6.55 7.56
N LEU A 96 17.40 5.28 7.63
CA LEU A 96 16.71 4.73 8.78
C LEU A 96 17.76 4.24 9.77
N TYR A 97 17.72 4.73 11.00
CA TYR A 97 18.58 4.26 12.07
C TYR A 97 17.81 3.31 12.97
N VAL A 98 18.45 2.19 13.32
CA VAL A 98 17.90 1.15 14.20
C VAL A 98 18.94 0.82 15.24
N ALA A 99 18.54 0.74 16.51
CA ALA A 99 19.40 0.31 17.62
C ALA A 99 18.69 -0.78 18.44
N GLY A 100 19.48 -1.66 19.05
CA GLY A 100 19.05 -2.77 19.89
C GLY A 100 19.97 -2.91 21.10
N GLU A 101 19.40 -2.92 22.31
CA GLU A 101 20.06 -3.31 23.57
C GLU A 101 19.47 -4.66 23.97
N MET A 102 20.22 -5.74 23.76
CA MET A 102 19.76 -7.11 23.91
C MET A 102 20.35 -7.76 25.16
N THR A 103 19.49 -8.46 25.89
CA THR A 103 19.86 -9.35 27.00
C THR A 103 19.71 -10.78 26.51
N ASP A 104 20.77 -11.55 26.70
CA ASP A 104 20.94 -12.87 26.11
C ASP A 104 22.05 -13.59 26.91
N ASP A 105 21.71 -14.74 27.50
CA ASP A 105 22.62 -15.51 28.34
C ASP A 105 23.56 -16.42 27.55
N HIS A 106 23.26 -16.68 26.27
CA HIS A 106 24.13 -17.44 25.37
C HIS A 106 24.24 -16.83 23.97
N LEU A 107 25.40 -16.23 23.69
CA LEU A 107 25.63 -15.62 22.38
C LEU A 107 26.11 -16.64 21.34
N LEU A 108 25.42 -16.70 20.21
CA LEU A 108 25.79 -17.33 18.95
C LEU A 108 25.72 -16.33 17.78
N GLY A 109 26.89 -15.81 17.38
CA GLY A 109 26.99 -14.79 16.32
C GLY A 109 27.73 -15.20 15.04
N VAL A 110 27.79 -14.28 14.08
CA VAL A 110 28.50 -14.43 12.79
C VAL A 110 30.01 -14.23 12.91
N LYS A 111 30.80 -14.92 12.07
CA LYS A 111 32.27 -14.77 12.03
C LYS A 111 32.67 -13.29 11.86
N PRO A 112 33.62 -12.76 12.65
CA PRO A 112 34.03 -11.35 12.55
C PRO A 112 34.66 -10.96 11.20
N ASP A 113 35.14 -11.93 10.42
CA ASP A 113 35.70 -11.75 9.08
C ASP A 113 34.70 -11.96 7.95
N SER A 114 33.40 -12.18 8.24
CA SER A 114 32.40 -12.26 7.19
C SER A 114 32.22 -10.89 6.54
N ALA A 115 32.60 -10.80 5.26
CA ALA A 115 32.54 -9.56 4.53
C ALA A 115 31.08 -9.11 4.45
N GLY A 116 30.80 -7.86 4.87
CA GLY A 116 29.59 -7.13 4.52
C GLY A 116 28.32 -7.96 4.48
N ASN A 117 27.84 -8.39 5.65
CA ASN A 117 26.52 -9.01 5.79
C ASN A 117 26.46 -10.45 5.23
N GLU A 118 27.58 -11.13 5.07
CA GLU A 118 27.64 -12.57 4.82
C GLU A 118 27.39 -13.38 6.12
N GLY A 119 26.64 -14.48 6.02
CA GLY A 119 26.32 -15.35 7.16
C GLY A 119 24.93 -15.98 7.05
N PRO A 120 24.48 -16.77 8.04
CA PRO A 120 23.15 -17.35 8.03
C PRO A 120 22.05 -16.27 8.05
N PRO A 121 20.80 -16.64 7.73
CA PRO A 121 19.65 -15.78 7.96
C PRO A 121 19.61 -15.22 9.39
N GLY A 122 18.85 -14.15 9.61
CA GLY A 122 18.68 -13.56 10.95
C GLY A 122 18.17 -14.53 12.03
N TRP A 123 17.57 -15.65 11.67
CA TRP A 123 17.13 -16.69 12.61
C TRP A 123 18.12 -17.85 12.75
N GLY A 124 19.32 -17.75 12.16
CA GLY A 124 20.39 -18.74 12.32
C GLY A 124 21.52 -18.26 13.24
N CYS A 125 21.36 -17.11 13.88
CA CYS A 125 22.23 -16.54 14.90
C CYS A 125 21.41 -15.55 15.75
N ASP A 126 21.94 -15.09 16.88
CA ASP A 126 21.23 -14.07 17.64
C ASP A 126 21.15 -12.79 16.83
N SER A 127 19.97 -12.21 16.80
CA SER A 127 19.78 -10.98 16.06
C SER A 127 18.56 -10.21 16.54
N LEU A 128 18.63 -8.89 16.33
CA LEU A 128 17.46 -8.03 16.27
C LEU A 128 17.06 -7.86 14.81
N MET A 129 15.88 -8.34 14.43
CA MET A 129 15.32 -8.18 13.10
C MET A 129 14.24 -7.11 13.08
N ILE A 130 14.15 -6.37 11.97
CA ILE A 130 13.14 -5.33 11.74
C ILE A 130 12.38 -5.61 10.45
N SER A 131 11.06 -5.69 10.56
CA SER A 131 10.15 -5.63 9.42
C SER A 131 9.85 -4.17 9.10
N VAL A 132 9.97 -3.77 7.83
CA VAL A 132 9.61 -2.42 7.41
C VAL A 132 8.71 -2.52 6.19
N ALA A 133 7.47 -2.07 6.33
CA ALA A 133 6.53 -1.95 5.23
C ALA A 133 6.07 -0.49 5.06
N SER A 134 5.79 -0.12 3.82
CA SER A 134 5.06 1.09 3.49
C SER A 134 4.04 0.72 2.45
N PHE A 135 2.83 1.26 2.61
CA PHE A 135 1.77 1.08 1.63
C PHE A 135 1.49 2.37 0.86
N ARG A 136 2.27 3.41 1.13
CA ARG A 136 2.22 4.66 0.38
C ARG A 136 3.25 4.65 -0.75
N GLN A 137 4.46 4.20 -0.44
CA GLN A 137 5.54 4.03 -1.40
C GLN A 137 5.94 2.55 -1.38
N PRO A 138 6.19 1.93 -2.54
CA PRO A 138 6.77 0.58 -2.55
C PRO A 138 8.13 0.61 -1.86
N LEU A 139 8.43 -0.45 -1.12
CA LEU A 139 9.77 -0.71 -0.59
C LEU A 139 10.40 -1.85 -1.38
N LYS A 140 11.67 -1.70 -1.73
CA LYS A 140 12.45 -2.78 -2.35
C LYS A 140 12.79 -3.82 -1.30
N SER A 141 12.35 -5.06 -1.51
CA SER A 141 12.74 -6.18 -0.65
C SER A 141 14.24 -6.46 -0.72
N ASN A 142 14.79 -6.93 0.41
CA ASN A 142 16.16 -7.39 0.56
C ASN A 142 16.31 -8.91 0.34
N THR A 143 15.23 -9.62 0.00
CA THR A 143 15.22 -11.08 -0.21
C THR A 143 14.23 -11.47 -1.32
N PRO A 144 14.47 -12.54 -2.10
CA PRO A 144 13.52 -12.99 -3.12
C PRO A 144 12.24 -13.65 -2.55
N TYR A 145 12.21 -13.99 -1.26
CA TYR A 145 11.14 -14.79 -0.66
C TYR A 145 10.09 -13.97 0.09
N ASN A 146 10.39 -12.72 0.43
CA ASN A 146 9.48 -11.83 1.14
C ASN A 146 9.25 -10.57 0.29
N PRO A 147 8.00 -10.17 0.00
CA PRO A 147 7.73 -8.94 -0.75
C PRO A 147 8.09 -7.66 0.00
N ILE A 148 8.33 -7.72 1.32
CA ILE A 148 8.72 -6.58 2.15
C ILE A 148 10.12 -6.74 2.74
N PRO A 149 10.84 -5.62 2.99
CA PRO A 149 12.08 -5.65 3.75
C PRO A 149 11.91 -6.30 5.13
N PHE A 150 12.79 -7.25 5.41
CA PHE A 150 12.97 -7.82 6.75
C PHE A 150 14.48 -7.89 7.01
N LEU A 151 15.00 -7.00 7.86
CA LEU A 151 16.42 -6.70 7.95
C LEU A 151 16.96 -7.18 9.30
N ALA A 152 17.99 -8.02 9.32
CA ALA A 152 18.59 -8.54 10.55
C ALA A 152 19.86 -7.79 10.95
N LEU A 153 19.85 -7.19 12.13
CA LEU A 153 21.03 -6.70 12.85
C LEU A 153 21.55 -7.87 13.69
N ARG A 154 22.46 -8.65 13.10
CA ARG A 154 22.98 -9.88 13.69
C ARG A 154 24.04 -9.59 14.74
N TYR A 155 24.11 -10.40 15.78
CA TYR A 155 25.25 -10.43 16.66
C TYR A 155 26.50 -10.90 15.89
N ALA A 156 27.57 -10.13 16.02
CA ALA A 156 28.87 -10.41 15.43
C ALA A 156 29.91 -10.37 16.55
N PRO A 157 30.48 -11.52 16.97
CA PRO A 157 31.59 -11.58 17.92
C PRO A 157 32.78 -10.72 17.48
N MET A 158 32.91 -9.53 18.06
CA MET A 158 33.97 -8.56 17.78
C MET A 158 34.80 -8.35 19.06
N GLY A 159 36.07 -8.75 19.06
CA GLY A 159 36.96 -8.53 20.21
C GLY A 159 38.02 -9.63 20.40
N PRO A 160 38.90 -9.49 21.42
CA PRO A 160 39.97 -10.45 21.68
C PRO A 160 39.48 -11.78 22.24
N ASN A 161 38.31 -11.82 22.91
CA ASN A 161 37.71 -13.01 23.51
C ASN A 161 36.18 -12.97 23.37
N PRO A 162 35.63 -13.11 22.15
CA PRO A 162 34.20 -12.99 21.98
C PRO A 162 33.44 -14.17 22.61
N ARG A 163 32.23 -13.91 23.13
CA ARG A 163 31.29 -14.97 23.49
C ARG A 163 30.59 -15.46 22.21
N GLY A 164 30.62 -16.77 21.95
CA GLY A 164 29.94 -17.37 20.79
C GLY A 164 30.79 -17.58 19.54
N LYS A 165 30.54 -18.70 18.84
CA LYS A 165 31.12 -18.99 17.53
C LYS A 165 30.18 -19.89 16.73
N LEU A 166 29.68 -19.40 15.60
CA LEU A 166 28.96 -20.24 14.64
C LEU A 166 29.81 -21.43 14.17
N SER A 167 29.18 -22.60 14.08
CA SER A 167 29.77 -23.76 13.41
C SER A 167 29.92 -23.50 11.91
N GLU A 168 30.93 -24.11 11.27
CA GLU A 168 31.18 -23.91 9.83
C GLU A 168 30.03 -24.36 8.92
N ALA A 169 29.11 -25.19 9.43
CA ALA A 169 28.01 -25.78 8.67
C ALA A 169 26.91 -24.78 8.26
N TYR A 170 26.78 -23.64 8.93
CA TYR A 170 25.74 -22.64 8.65
C TYR A 170 26.18 -21.53 7.68
N TYR A 171 27.42 -21.60 7.18
CA TYR A 171 27.97 -20.64 6.20
C TYR A 171 27.62 -21.02 4.76
N HIS A 172 26.34 -20.99 4.41
CA HIS A 172 25.98 -21.01 3.00
C HIS A 172 26.07 -19.59 2.41
N LYS A 173 27.16 -19.32 1.67
CA LYS A 173 27.40 -18.06 0.93
C LYS A 173 26.31 -17.69 -0.09
N THR A 174 25.36 -18.58 -0.32
CA THR A 174 24.22 -18.39 -1.23
C THR A 174 22.96 -17.93 -0.51
N ASP A 175 23.00 -17.78 0.82
CA ASP A 175 21.82 -17.45 1.58
C ASP A 175 21.50 -15.95 1.48
N LEU A 176 20.39 -15.64 0.80
CA LEU A 176 19.91 -14.28 0.52
C LEU A 176 18.88 -13.80 1.56
N HIS A 177 18.74 -14.49 2.69
CA HIS A 177 17.67 -14.24 3.64
C HIS A 177 17.98 -13.13 4.65
N TRP A 178 17.09 -12.14 4.70
CA TRP A 178 16.90 -11.16 5.77
C TRP A 178 18.15 -10.43 6.26
N MET A 179 19.07 -10.14 5.34
CA MET A 179 20.29 -9.39 5.61
C MET A 179 20.03 -7.87 5.58
N LEU A 180 20.86 -7.05 6.23
CA LEU A 180 20.87 -5.59 5.98
C LEU A 180 21.05 -5.26 4.47
N THR A 181 20.89 -4.02 4.05
CA THR A 181 21.16 -3.66 2.65
C THR A 181 22.65 -3.44 2.41
N LYS A 182 23.12 -3.56 1.17
CA LYS A 182 24.55 -3.43 0.81
C LYS A 182 25.20 -2.12 1.28
N GLY A 183 24.46 -1.01 1.26
CA GLY A 183 24.93 0.30 1.71
C GLY A 183 24.74 0.57 3.20
N SER A 184 24.23 -0.40 3.96
CA SER A 184 24.05 -0.26 5.41
C SER A 184 25.39 -0.17 6.13
N LYS A 185 25.45 0.72 7.12
CA LYS A 185 26.49 0.70 8.16
C LYS A 185 25.92 -0.01 9.36
N TRP A 186 26.72 -0.80 10.06
CA TRP A 186 26.28 -1.48 11.27
C TRP A 186 27.46 -1.71 12.21
N ALA A 187 27.14 -1.83 13.49
CA ALA A 187 28.11 -2.11 14.53
C ALA A 187 27.46 -2.97 15.62
N VAL A 188 28.31 -3.72 16.32
CA VAL A 188 27.93 -4.61 17.41
C VAL A 188 28.93 -4.42 18.54
N SER A 189 28.46 -4.40 19.78
CA SER A 189 29.32 -4.50 20.95
C SER A 189 28.73 -5.46 21.98
N GLU A 190 29.53 -6.40 22.47
CA GLU A 190 29.11 -7.22 23.61
C GLU A 190 28.96 -6.38 24.88
N THR A 191 27.97 -6.74 25.70
CA THR A 191 27.76 -6.19 27.04
C THR A 191 27.91 -7.31 28.06
N ALA A 192 27.89 -6.97 29.36
CA ALA A 192 27.91 -7.99 30.41
C ALA A 192 26.64 -8.87 30.42
N LYS A 193 25.55 -8.44 29.78
CA LYS A 193 24.25 -9.11 29.81
C LYS A 193 23.80 -9.69 28.46
N GLY A 194 24.57 -9.44 27.40
CA GLY A 194 24.16 -9.78 26.04
C GLY A 194 24.96 -8.94 25.06
N TYR A 195 24.28 -8.20 24.19
CA TYR A 195 24.91 -7.43 23.12
C TYR A 195 24.10 -6.20 22.72
N ASN A 196 24.80 -5.20 22.20
CA ASN A 196 24.21 -4.07 21.53
C ASN A 196 24.41 -4.20 20.02
N VAL A 197 23.41 -3.81 19.25
CA VAL A 197 23.52 -3.65 17.80
C VAL A 197 22.98 -2.31 17.37
N GLU A 198 23.53 -1.75 16.31
CA GLU A 198 22.91 -0.61 15.63
C GLU A 198 23.27 -0.58 14.15
N ALA A 199 22.39 0.03 13.36
CA ALA A 199 22.57 0.17 11.93
C ALA A 199 22.03 1.50 11.41
N ALA A 200 22.71 2.02 10.37
CA ALA A 200 22.22 3.07 9.50
C ALA A 200 21.93 2.48 8.12
N ILE A 201 20.65 2.38 7.78
CA ILE A 201 20.14 1.71 6.58
C ILE A 201 19.73 2.78 5.56
N PRO A 202 20.41 2.89 4.39
CA PRO A 202 20.08 3.92 3.41
C PRO A 202 18.65 3.76 2.87
N TRP A 203 17.87 4.84 2.87
CA TRP A 203 16.55 4.84 2.23
C TRP A 203 16.62 4.50 0.75
N ALA A 204 17.70 4.91 0.08
CA ALA A 204 17.95 4.62 -1.32
C ALA A 204 18.03 3.11 -1.61
N ASP A 205 18.61 2.33 -0.69
CA ASP A 205 18.70 0.88 -0.85
C ASP A 205 17.33 0.20 -0.73
N LEU A 206 16.43 0.79 0.07
CA LEU A 206 15.03 0.38 0.22
C LEU A 206 14.12 0.93 -0.88
N ALA A 207 14.67 1.69 -1.85
CA ALA A 207 13.92 2.41 -2.87
C ALA A 207 12.80 3.31 -2.31
N PHE A 208 13.04 3.89 -1.13
CA PHE A 208 12.08 4.74 -0.41
C PHE A 208 12.54 6.20 -0.42
N THR A 209 11.60 7.14 -0.55
CA THR A 209 11.90 8.56 -0.35
C THR A 209 11.36 9.01 1.00
N ALA A 210 12.24 9.12 1.99
CA ALA A 210 11.89 9.57 3.33
C ALA A 210 11.54 11.06 3.35
N ARG A 211 10.43 11.39 4.02
CA ARG A 211 9.92 12.76 4.23
C ARG A 211 9.17 12.83 5.55
N PRO A 212 9.09 14.01 6.18
CA PRO A 212 8.20 14.20 7.33
C PRO A 212 6.76 13.80 6.97
N GLY A 213 6.10 13.11 7.90
CA GLY A 213 4.74 12.62 7.78
C GLY A 213 4.59 11.25 7.14
N GLU A 214 5.65 10.69 6.52
CA GLU A 214 5.58 9.36 5.91
C GLU A 214 5.21 8.28 6.94
N ARG A 215 4.39 7.32 6.49
CA ARG A 215 3.93 6.19 7.31
C ARG A 215 4.70 4.93 6.97
N LEU A 216 5.23 4.31 8.02
CA LEU A 216 5.84 2.99 7.99
C LEU A 216 5.08 2.06 8.93
N PHE A 217 5.07 0.79 8.59
CA PHE A 217 4.52 -0.29 9.38
C PHE A 217 5.72 -1.11 9.82
N ILE A 218 6.03 -1.05 11.11
CA ILE A 218 7.29 -1.58 11.63
C ILE A 218 7.02 -2.51 12.79
N ALA A 219 7.73 -3.62 12.79
CA ALA A 219 7.76 -4.57 13.88
C ALA A 219 9.19 -5.07 14.09
N PHE A 220 9.47 -5.50 15.31
CA PHE A 220 10.73 -6.13 15.68
C PHE A 220 10.52 -7.60 15.97
N LEU A 221 11.52 -8.41 15.62
CA LEU A 221 11.60 -9.82 15.98
C LEU A 221 13.03 -10.10 16.40
N ALA A 222 13.23 -10.55 17.63
CA ALA A 222 14.54 -10.97 18.10
C ALA A 222 14.63 -12.49 18.07
N ALA A 223 15.76 -13.02 17.59
CA ALA A 223 16.06 -14.45 17.56
C ALA A 223 17.09 -14.78 18.64
N ASP A 224 16.83 -15.89 19.32
CA ASP A 224 17.56 -16.46 20.44
C ASP A 224 18.02 -17.87 20.02
N ILE A 225 19.34 -18.06 19.88
CA ILE A 225 19.92 -19.28 19.30
C ILE A 225 20.95 -19.92 20.23
N ASP A 226 20.45 -20.87 21.00
CA ASP A 226 21.29 -21.68 21.89
C ASP A 226 21.76 -22.98 21.20
N PRO A 227 23.00 -23.44 21.48
CA PRO A 227 23.48 -24.74 21.04
C PRO A 227 22.55 -25.86 21.52
N ASP A 228 22.22 -26.76 20.60
CA ASP A 228 21.34 -27.92 20.85
C ASP A 228 19.89 -27.58 21.22
N GLU A 229 19.48 -26.32 21.06
CA GLU A 229 18.12 -25.86 21.30
C GLU A 229 17.42 -25.44 19.99
N SER A 230 16.09 -25.50 20.00
CA SER A 230 15.29 -25.00 18.88
C SER A 230 15.21 -23.48 18.88
N LEU A 231 15.06 -22.91 17.68
CA LEU A 231 14.90 -21.47 17.46
C LEU A 231 13.81 -20.87 18.35
N ASN A 232 14.17 -19.92 19.20
CA ASN A 232 13.23 -19.08 19.92
C ASN A 232 13.16 -17.69 19.29
N GLN A 233 11.95 -17.14 19.16
CA GLN A 233 11.77 -15.78 18.65
C GLN A 233 10.77 -14.99 19.49
N VAL A 234 11.17 -13.77 19.86
CA VAL A 234 10.36 -12.84 20.65
C VAL A 234 10.19 -11.56 19.85
N GLY A 235 8.95 -11.21 19.55
CA GLY A 235 8.59 -10.04 18.75
C GLY A 235 8.03 -8.90 19.58
N TRP A 236 8.17 -7.67 19.06
CA TRP A 236 7.40 -6.50 19.45
C TRP A 236 6.66 -5.97 18.23
N GLY A 237 5.33 -5.91 18.29
CA GLY A 237 4.47 -5.51 17.19
C GLY A 237 4.45 -6.46 16.00
N PHE A 238 5.18 -7.57 16.06
CA PHE A 238 5.26 -8.54 14.97
C PHE A 238 3.97 -9.37 14.91
N LYS A 239 3.27 -9.25 13.77
CA LYS A 239 2.02 -9.93 13.42
C LYS A 239 2.16 -10.57 12.03
N GLY A 240 1.22 -11.45 11.68
CA GLY A 240 1.28 -12.24 10.46
C GLY A 240 1.28 -11.42 9.17
N GLU A 241 0.52 -10.32 9.12
CA GLU A 241 0.44 -9.45 7.95
C GLU A 241 1.07 -8.07 8.23
N PRO A 242 1.88 -7.50 7.30
CA PRO A 242 2.56 -6.22 7.54
C PRO A 242 1.62 -5.04 7.85
N LYS A 243 0.38 -5.08 7.33
CA LYS A 243 -0.65 -4.05 7.61
C LYS A 243 -1.14 -4.05 9.06
N GLU A 244 -0.87 -5.13 9.80
CA GLU A 244 -1.24 -5.30 11.20
C GLU A 244 -0.10 -4.88 12.14
N HIS A 245 1.09 -4.60 11.60
CA HIS A 245 2.18 -4.05 12.37
C HIS A 245 1.84 -2.62 12.84
N PRO A 246 2.42 -2.17 13.96
CA PRO A 246 2.26 -0.80 14.41
C PRO A 246 2.63 0.23 13.37
N VAL A 247 1.88 1.32 13.35
CA VAL A 247 2.14 2.46 12.45
C VAL A 247 3.14 3.41 13.11
N PHE A 248 4.18 3.73 12.35
CA PHE A 248 5.20 4.71 12.68
C PHE A 248 5.13 5.89 11.71
N ARG A 249 5.45 7.08 12.21
CA ARG A 249 5.55 8.32 11.44
C ARG A 249 6.96 8.85 11.45
N LEU A 250 7.53 9.08 10.27
CA LEU A 250 8.74 9.90 10.15
C LEU A 250 8.38 11.33 10.54
N ALA A 251 9.01 11.85 11.58
CA ALA A 251 8.65 13.13 12.17
C ALA A 251 9.89 13.99 12.40
N ASP A 252 9.79 15.28 12.08
CA ASP A 252 10.74 16.33 12.42
C ASP A 252 10.30 17.12 13.66
N ARG A 253 9.06 16.92 14.10
CA ARG A 253 8.44 17.57 15.26
C ARG A 253 7.44 16.64 15.94
N GLU A 254 7.13 16.92 17.20
CA GLU A 254 6.28 16.05 18.03
C GLU A 254 4.85 16.58 18.24
N ASP A 255 4.62 17.85 17.93
CA ASP A 255 3.39 18.59 18.25
C ASP A 255 2.36 18.56 17.13
N VAL A 256 2.78 18.75 15.87
CA VAL A 256 1.89 18.77 14.69
C VAL A 256 2.55 18.03 13.54
N LEU A 257 1.83 17.10 12.92
CA LEU A 257 2.33 16.37 11.74
C LEU A 257 1.42 16.62 10.54
N GLY A 258 2.00 16.92 9.40
CA GLY A 258 1.30 16.91 8.13
C GLY A 258 1.54 15.61 7.37
N MET A 259 0.58 15.17 6.58
CA MET A 259 0.81 14.28 5.46
C MET A 259 0.06 14.84 4.25
N LEU A 260 0.77 15.06 3.14
CA LEU A 260 0.19 15.60 1.92
C LEU A 260 0.30 14.55 0.81
N THR A 261 -0.78 14.33 0.06
CA THR A 261 -0.80 13.45 -1.11
C THR A 261 -1.43 14.20 -2.29
N VAL A 262 -0.76 14.20 -3.44
CA VAL A 262 -1.29 14.77 -4.69
C VAL A 262 -2.00 13.68 -5.50
N SER A 263 -3.00 14.07 -6.29
CA SER A 263 -3.79 13.14 -7.11
C SER A 263 -3.01 12.58 -8.32
N SER A 264 -1.86 13.16 -8.65
CA SER A 264 -0.95 12.68 -9.69
C SER A 264 0.44 13.30 -9.48
N ASP A 265 1.49 12.54 -9.74
CA ASP A 265 2.86 13.05 -9.75
C ASP A 265 3.12 13.94 -10.98
N GLU A 266 2.38 13.70 -12.08
CA GLU A 266 2.38 14.54 -13.27
C GLU A 266 0.97 15.09 -13.56
N VAL A 267 0.84 16.41 -13.67
CA VAL A 267 -0.44 17.10 -13.90
C VAL A 267 -0.33 17.94 -15.15
N ALA A 268 -1.15 17.63 -16.16
CA ALA A 268 -1.27 18.47 -17.35
C ALA A 268 -1.89 19.83 -16.99
N THR A 269 -1.36 20.93 -17.55
CA THR A 269 -1.83 22.30 -17.25
C THR A 269 -3.34 22.49 -17.51
N ASN A 270 -3.93 21.74 -18.43
CA ASN A 270 -5.37 21.82 -18.77
C ASN A 270 -6.26 20.83 -18.00
N LYS A 271 -5.75 20.07 -17.04
CA LYS A 271 -6.54 19.11 -16.25
C LYS A 271 -6.68 19.61 -14.80
N PRO A 272 -7.87 19.46 -14.19
CA PRO A 272 -8.02 19.66 -12.75
C PRO A 272 -7.32 18.54 -11.99
N TRP A 273 -6.89 18.84 -10.78
CA TRP A 273 -6.20 17.92 -9.88
C TRP A 273 -6.49 18.29 -8.42
N ALA A 274 -6.07 17.47 -7.47
CA ALA A 274 -6.33 17.73 -6.06
C ALA A 274 -5.13 17.34 -5.19
N ALA A 275 -5.06 17.94 -4.01
CA ALA A 275 -4.18 17.55 -2.93
C ALA A 275 -5.03 17.20 -1.70
N ARG A 276 -4.78 16.03 -1.11
CA ARG A 276 -5.33 15.66 0.19
C ARG A 276 -4.30 15.92 1.26
N VAL A 277 -4.71 16.57 2.34
CA VAL A 277 -3.88 16.84 3.50
C VAL A 277 -4.49 16.16 4.71
N GLU A 278 -3.64 15.49 5.48
CA GLU A 278 -3.93 15.10 6.86
C GLU A 278 -3.08 15.98 7.77
N LEU A 279 -3.69 16.52 8.83
CA LEU A 279 -3.03 17.30 9.86
C LEU A 279 -3.33 16.68 11.21
N ASP A 280 -2.31 16.10 11.84
CA ASP A 280 -2.41 15.51 13.18
C ASP A 280 -2.01 16.55 14.22
N ALA A 281 -2.94 16.92 15.09
CA ALA A 281 -2.72 17.85 16.19
C ALA A 281 -2.42 17.05 17.47
N ARG A 282 -1.14 16.78 17.78
CA ARG A 282 -0.77 15.78 18.80
C ARG A 282 -0.70 16.32 20.21
N LYS A 283 -0.08 17.50 20.41
CA LYS A 283 0.17 18.08 21.75
C LYS A 283 -0.65 19.33 22.05
N ALA A 284 -1.28 19.90 21.04
CA ALA A 284 -2.14 21.07 21.13
C ALA A 284 -3.02 21.10 19.87
N ALA A 285 -4.09 21.90 19.91
CA ALA A 285 -4.87 22.17 18.72
C ALA A 285 -4.02 22.79 17.60
N ALA A 286 -4.30 22.44 16.36
CA ALA A 286 -3.62 22.93 15.17
C ALA A 286 -4.63 23.41 14.13
N LYS A 287 -4.15 24.20 13.15
CA LYS A 287 -4.99 24.71 12.06
C LYS A 287 -4.29 24.52 10.72
N LEU A 288 -4.95 23.89 9.76
CA LEU A 288 -4.49 23.92 8.38
C LEU A 288 -4.92 25.25 7.76
N ASP A 289 -3.96 26.11 7.43
CA ASP A 289 -4.21 27.46 6.91
C ASP A 289 -4.33 27.49 5.38
N ALA A 290 -3.50 26.71 4.69
CA ALA A 290 -3.47 26.71 3.23
C ALA A 290 -2.80 25.47 2.66
N VAL A 291 -3.12 25.22 1.39
CA VAL A 291 -2.31 24.38 0.50
C VAL A 291 -1.83 25.24 -0.65
N ARG A 292 -0.51 25.32 -0.83
CA ARG A 292 0.11 26.15 -1.87
C ARG A 292 1.04 25.35 -2.76
N VAL A 293 1.23 25.85 -3.97
CA VAL A 293 2.17 25.31 -4.95
C VAL A 293 3.27 26.34 -5.17
N VAL A 294 4.51 25.91 -5.01
CA VAL A 294 5.71 26.75 -5.17
C VAL A 294 6.63 26.19 -6.24
N ASP A 295 7.33 27.06 -6.96
CA ASP A 295 8.37 26.67 -7.92
C ASP A 295 9.69 26.29 -7.22
N ALA A 296 10.72 25.97 -8.00
CA ALA A 296 12.05 25.62 -7.49
C ALA A 296 12.75 26.76 -6.72
N ASP A 297 12.38 28.02 -6.99
CA ASP A 297 12.89 29.20 -6.29
C ASP A 297 12.05 29.53 -5.03
N GLY A 298 11.06 28.69 -4.72
CA GLY A 298 10.13 28.91 -3.62
C GLY A 298 9.07 29.98 -3.89
N ARG A 299 8.96 30.50 -5.12
CA ARG A 299 7.95 31.49 -5.47
C ARG A 299 6.59 30.82 -5.60
N LYS A 300 5.56 31.48 -5.07
CA LYS A 300 4.19 30.96 -5.04
C LYS A 300 3.55 31.03 -6.43
N ALA A 301 3.19 29.88 -6.98
CA ALA A 301 2.43 29.76 -8.22
C ALA A 301 0.91 29.87 -7.99
N VAL A 302 0.40 29.14 -6.99
CA VAL A 302 -1.03 29.19 -6.60
C VAL A 302 -1.18 28.81 -5.13
N GLU A 303 -2.25 29.27 -4.50
CA GLU A 303 -2.60 28.96 -3.11
C GLU A 303 -4.11 28.84 -2.97
N GLN A 304 -4.54 27.86 -2.19
CA GLN A 304 -5.92 27.68 -1.77
C GLN A 304 -5.94 27.74 -0.25
N ALA A 305 -6.81 28.59 0.30
CA ALA A 305 -7.03 28.63 1.73
C ALA A 305 -7.62 27.30 2.20
N ALA A 306 -7.15 26.83 3.34
CA ALA A 306 -7.77 25.78 4.12
C ALA A 306 -8.19 26.41 5.45
N THR A 307 -9.30 25.97 6.02
CA THR A 307 -9.79 26.51 7.29
C THR A 307 -10.15 25.38 8.24
N VAL A 308 -9.33 24.33 8.25
CA VAL A 308 -9.55 23.16 9.10
C VAL A 308 -8.92 23.40 10.46
N GLN A 309 -9.75 23.48 11.49
CA GLN A 309 -9.33 23.50 12.89
C GLN A 309 -9.31 22.05 13.39
N VAL A 310 -8.19 21.65 13.99
CA VAL A 310 -7.95 20.28 14.44
C VAL A 310 -7.69 20.31 15.95
N PRO A 311 -8.61 19.79 16.79
CA PRO A 311 -8.39 19.68 18.23
C PRO A 311 -7.20 18.77 18.57
N GLU A 312 -6.63 18.94 19.75
CA GLU A 312 -5.60 18.04 20.28
C GLU A 312 -6.08 16.57 20.29
N GLY A 313 -5.20 15.66 19.90
CA GLY A 313 -5.46 14.22 19.77
C GLY A 313 -6.30 13.84 18.53
N MET A 314 -6.57 14.79 17.63
CA MET A 314 -7.37 14.58 16.43
C MET A 314 -6.55 14.79 15.15
N THR A 315 -7.05 14.20 14.07
CA THR A 315 -6.54 14.34 12.71
C THR A 315 -7.60 15.05 11.86
N GLY A 316 -7.23 16.21 11.31
CA GLY A 316 -8.03 16.88 10.29
C GLY A 316 -7.67 16.39 8.90
N ILE A 317 -8.67 16.16 8.07
CA ILE A 317 -8.51 15.68 6.69
C ILE A 317 -9.19 16.70 5.77
N GLU A 318 -8.41 17.26 4.87
CA GLU A 318 -8.87 18.24 3.87
C GLU A 318 -8.55 17.76 2.46
N LEU A 319 -9.50 17.94 1.53
CA LEU A 319 -9.27 17.75 0.10
C LEU A 319 -9.33 19.12 -0.59
N VAL A 320 -8.18 19.58 -1.09
CA VAL A 320 -8.07 20.84 -1.82
C VAL A 320 -8.01 20.57 -3.31
N GLU A 321 -8.99 21.10 -4.04
CA GLU A 321 -9.07 20.97 -5.50
C GLU A 321 -8.46 22.18 -6.21
N PHE A 322 -7.63 21.89 -7.22
CA PHE A 322 -7.05 22.89 -8.10
C PHE A 322 -7.73 22.80 -9.47
N LYS A 323 -8.26 23.92 -9.95
CA LYS A 323 -8.88 24.02 -11.28
C LYS A 323 -7.84 23.79 -12.38
N ALA A 324 -8.30 23.35 -13.55
CA ALA A 324 -7.47 23.37 -14.75
C ALA A 324 -6.89 24.77 -14.97
N GLY A 325 -5.61 24.84 -15.31
CA GLY A 325 -4.86 26.08 -15.50
C GLY A 325 -4.39 26.75 -14.20
N ALA A 326 -4.67 26.19 -13.01
CA ALA A 326 -4.25 26.77 -11.73
C ALA A 326 -2.72 26.96 -11.63
N VAL A 327 -1.95 26.09 -12.27
CA VAL A 327 -0.51 26.30 -12.50
C VAL A 327 -0.29 26.39 -14.00
N ALA A 328 -0.07 27.61 -14.50
CA ALA A 328 -0.10 27.89 -15.94
C ALA A 328 1.14 27.38 -16.70
N LYS A 329 2.30 27.33 -16.04
CA LYS A 329 3.58 27.00 -16.69
C LYS A 329 3.99 25.55 -16.38
N PRO A 330 4.28 24.73 -17.39
CA PRO A 330 4.95 23.44 -17.18
C PRO A 330 6.26 23.62 -16.39
N GLY A 331 6.60 22.65 -15.55
CA GLY A 331 7.79 22.73 -14.69
C GLY A 331 7.75 21.76 -13.51
N ARG A 332 8.77 21.85 -12.67
CA ARG A 332 8.83 21.14 -11.39
C ARG A 332 8.40 22.07 -10.27
N TYR A 333 7.49 21.61 -9.45
CA TYR A 333 6.91 22.36 -8.34
C TYR A 333 6.88 21.50 -7.08
N VAL A 334 6.57 22.14 -5.95
CA VAL A 334 6.30 21.49 -4.67
C VAL A 334 4.94 21.95 -4.16
N VAL A 335 4.09 21.00 -3.79
CA VAL A 335 2.84 21.27 -3.08
C VAL A 335 3.11 21.22 -1.59
N GLN A 336 2.74 22.27 -0.87
CA GLN A 336 3.00 22.46 0.55
C GLN A 336 1.69 22.61 1.32
N ALA A 337 1.54 21.87 2.41
CA ALA A 337 0.53 22.13 3.45
C ALA A 337 1.12 23.07 4.49
N VAL A 338 0.38 24.12 4.85
CA VAL A 338 0.81 25.17 5.78
C VAL A 338 -0.08 25.21 7.01
N SER A 339 0.53 25.22 8.19
CA SER A 339 -0.13 25.34 9.50
C SER A 339 0.63 26.31 10.39
N ALA A 340 -0.05 27.34 10.87
CA ALA A 340 0.52 28.45 11.62
C ALA A 340 1.74 29.08 10.91
N GLY A 341 1.65 29.23 9.58
CA GLY A 341 2.73 29.76 8.74
C GLY A 341 3.90 28.79 8.46
N ASN A 342 3.92 27.61 9.07
CA ASN A 342 4.97 26.61 8.87
C ASN A 342 4.54 25.57 7.84
N VAL A 343 5.48 25.10 7.02
CA VAL A 343 5.25 23.94 6.14
C VAL A 343 5.25 22.68 7.00
N VAL A 344 4.13 21.97 7.04
CA VAL A 344 3.97 20.73 7.83
C VAL A 344 4.01 19.46 6.98
N ALA A 345 3.85 19.60 5.66
CA ALA A 345 4.08 18.54 4.68
C ALA A 345 4.37 19.14 3.31
N ALA A 346 5.20 18.45 2.52
CA ALA A 346 5.56 18.86 1.17
C ALA A 346 5.72 17.64 0.24
N VAL A 347 5.22 17.75 -0.99
CA VAL A 347 5.37 16.72 -2.02
C VAL A 347 5.70 17.37 -3.37
N PRO A 348 6.71 16.87 -4.10
CA PRO A 348 6.99 17.35 -5.44
C PRO A 348 5.87 16.99 -6.41
N VAL A 349 5.60 17.86 -7.37
CA VAL A 349 4.67 17.62 -8.47
C VAL A 349 5.27 18.17 -9.76
N ARG A 350 5.09 17.45 -10.86
CA ARG A 350 5.47 17.92 -12.19
C ARG A 350 4.24 18.45 -12.91
N ILE A 351 4.28 19.69 -13.34
CA ILE A 351 3.27 20.25 -14.24
C ILE A 351 3.76 20.07 -15.67
N VAL A 352 2.97 19.44 -16.52
CA VAL A 352 3.34 19.09 -17.90
C VAL A 352 2.42 19.76 -18.91
N GLU A 353 2.88 19.86 -20.15
CA GLU A 353 2.02 20.28 -21.24
C GLU A 353 0.86 19.29 -21.43
N PRO A 354 -0.30 19.75 -21.89
CA PRO A 354 -1.39 18.86 -22.25
C PRO A 354 -0.96 17.90 -23.35
N THR A 355 -0.86 16.61 -23.03
CA THR A 355 -0.82 15.60 -24.08
C THR A 355 -2.19 15.58 -24.76
N PRO A 356 -2.27 15.57 -26.10
CA PRO A 356 -3.51 15.25 -26.79
C PRO A 356 -4.08 13.99 -26.19
N GLU A 357 -5.40 13.95 -25.95
CA GLU A 357 -6.01 12.71 -25.48
C GLU A 357 -5.62 11.62 -26.49
N PRO A 358 -5.01 10.51 -26.02
CA PRO A 358 -4.64 9.44 -26.93
C PRO A 358 -5.88 9.12 -27.74
N PRO A 359 -5.75 8.98 -29.08
CA PRO A 359 -6.90 8.80 -29.95
C PRO A 359 -7.71 7.67 -29.34
N MET A 360 -8.95 8.02 -28.96
CA MET A 360 -9.86 7.07 -28.37
C MET A 360 -9.91 5.90 -29.33
N ILE A 361 -9.48 4.72 -28.89
CA ILE A 361 -9.36 3.54 -29.73
C ILE A 361 -10.79 3.15 -30.13
N LYS A 362 -11.31 3.78 -31.20
CA LYS A 362 -12.70 3.66 -31.68
C LYS A 362 -13.00 2.26 -32.20
N ASN A 363 -11.96 1.57 -32.62
CA ASN A 363 -11.91 0.14 -32.75
C ASN A 363 -10.74 -0.28 -31.87
N LEU A 364 -10.97 -0.98 -30.76
CA LEU A 364 -9.93 -1.93 -30.36
C LEU A 364 -9.64 -2.69 -31.65
N PRO A 365 -8.42 -2.67 -32.22
CA PRO A 365 -8.11 -3.63 -33.27
C PRO A 365 -8.65 -4.97 -32.73
N GLY A 366 -9.39 -5.71 -33.55
CA GLY A 366 -10.17 -6.86 -33.11
C GLY A 366 -9.31 -7.94 -32.46
N GLU A 367 -8.84 -7.72 -31.25
CA GLU A 367 -7.82 -8.51 -30.56
C GLU A 367 -8.47 -9.44 -29.53
N ILE A 368 -9.55 -10.09 -29.95
CA ILE A 368 -9.63 -11.52 -29.71
C ILE A 368 -8.64 -12.25 -30.65
N HIS A 369 -8.13 -11.59 -31.70
CA HIS A 369 -7.21 -12.16 -32.69
C HIS A 369 -5.72 -12.08 -32.34
N HIS A 370 -5.33 -11.32 -31.31
CA HIS A 370 -3.94 -11.20 -30.83
C HIS A 370 -3.77 -11.58 -29.35
N MET A 371 -4.73 -12.33 -28.78
CA MET A 371 -4.40 -13.14 -27.61
C MET A 371 -3.52 -14.28 -28.09
N GLY A 372 -2.20 -14.17 -27.89
CA GLY A 372 -1.29 -15.29 -28.09
C GLY A 372 -1.84 -16.54 -27.38
N PRO A 373 -1.63 -17.76 -27.92
CA PRO A 373 -2.11 -19.01 -27.32
C PRO A 373 -1.84 -19.10 -25.81
N ASP A 374 -0.72 -18.54 -25.40
CA ASP A 374 -0.16 -18.41 -24.05
C ASP A 374 -1.02 -17.60 -23.05
N ARG A 375 -1.81 -16.59 -23.46
CA ARG A 375 -2.78 -15.92 -22.55
C ARG A 375 -4.13 -16.60 -22.52
N VAL A 376 -4.53 -17.27 -23.61
CA VAL A 376 -5.71 -18.14 -23.63
C VAL A 376 -5.51 -19.35 -22.70
N VAL A 377 -4.28 -19.87 -22.64
CA VAL A 377 -3.87 -20.93 -21.70
C VAL A 377 -3.91 -20.46 -20.24
N HIS A 378 -3.64 -19.18 -19.94
CA HIS A 378 -3.63 -18.69 -18.55
C HIS A 378 -5.03 -18.62 -17.91
N ASN A 379 -6.05 -18.17 -18.64
CA ASN A 379 -7.44 -18.25 -18.16
C ASN A 379 -7.93 -19.70 -18.10
N ALA A 380 -7.53 -20.53 -19.08
CA ALA A 380 -7.83 -21.97 -19.05
C ALA A 380 -7.15 -22.70 -17.88
N TYR A 381 -6.00 -22.24 -17.37
CA TYR A 381 -5.31 -22.81 -16.22
C TYR A 381 -6.02 -22.50 -14.89
N ALA A 382 -6.48 -21.27 -14.70
CA ALA A 382 -7.29 -20.88 -13.54
C ALA A 382 -8.64 -21.62 -13.52
N GLU A 383 -9.23 -21.83 -14.69
CA GLU A 383 -10.49 -22.55 -14.82
C GLU A 383 -10.31 -24.09 -14.81
N HIS A 384 -9.11 -24.60 -15.13
CA HIS A 384 -8.70 -26.00 -14.93
C HIS A 384 -8.59 -26.37 -13.43
N GLN A 385 -8.07 -25.47 -12.60
CA GLN A 385 -8.02 -25.65 -11.13
C GLN A 385 -9.42 -25.86 -10.52
N VAL A 386 -10.46 -25.23 -11.08
CA VAL A 386 -11.87 -25.42 -10.68
C VAL A 386 -12.59 -26.50 -11.52
N LYS A 387 -11.84 -27.34 -12.25
CA LYS A 387 -12.33 -28.44 -13.10
C LYS A 387 -13.30 -28.05 -14.22
N PHE A 388 -13.31 -26.79 -14.64
CA PHE A 388 -14.16 -26.33 -15.74
C PHE A 388 -13.54 -26.61 -17.12
N TYR A 389 -12.21 -26.85 -17.21
CA TYR A 389 -11.47 -27.13 -18.45
C TYR A 389 -10.62 -28.40 -18.34
N ARG A 390 -10.39 -29.10 -19.47
CA ARG A 390 -9.32 -30.11 -19.64
C ARG A 390 -8.28 -29.59 -20.64
N HIS A 391 -7.00 -29.68 -20.31
CA HIS A 391 -5.90 -29.24 -21.18
C HIS A 391 -5.92 -29.97 -22.55
N GLY A 392 -5.68 -29.26 -23.66
CA GLY A 392 -5.46 -29.83 -25.00
C GLY A 392 -6.59 -29.68 -26.05
N TRP A 393 -7.69 -29.02 -25.72
CA TRP A 393 -8.87 -28.90 -26.60
C TRP A 393 -8.90 -27.64 -27.46
N VAL A 394 -8.19 -26.58 -27.05
CA VAL A 394 -8.00 -25.35 -27.84
C VAL A 394 -6.51 -25.26 -28.16
N LYS A 395 -6.13 -25.55 -29.42
CA LYS A 395 -4.75 -25.50 -29.91
C LYS A 395 -4.50 -24.24 -30.75
N GLY A 396 -5.56 -23.65 -31.27
CA GLY A 396 -5.55 -22.38 -31.98
C GLY A 396 -6.89 -21.64 -31.91
N LYS A 397 -6.97 -20.50 -32.59
CA LYS A 397 -8.16 -19.61 -32.62
C LYS A 397 -9.38 -20.31 -33.23
N GLU A 398 -9.14 -21.17 -34.19
CA GLU A 398 -10.10 -22.02 -34.90
C GLU A 398 -10.80 -23.03 -33.99
N ASP A 399 -10.15 -23.48 -32.91
CA ASP A 399 -10.72 -24.43 -31.95
C ASP A 399 -11.61 -23.75 -30.89
N TYR A 400 -11.50 -22.43 -30.76
CA TYR A 400 -12.12 -21.69 -29.67
C TYR A 400 -13.66 -21.67 -29.75
N VAL A 401 -14.21 -21.38 -30.94
CA VAL A 401 -15.67 -21.38 -31.14
C VAL A 401 -16.25 -22.79 -31.00
N PRO A 402 -15.70 -23.85 -31.65
CA PRO A 402 -16.12 -25.23 -31.41
C PRO A 402 -16.07 -25.63 -29.93
N TYR A 403 -15.02 -25.24 -29.21
CA TYR A 403 -14.89 -25.50 -27.77
C TYR A 403 -16.01 -24.84 -26.97
N ILE A 404 -16.23 -23.54 -27.17
CA ILE A 404 -17.28 -22.78 -26.47
C ILE A 404 -18.65 -23.42 -26.72
N ARG A 405 -18.98 -23.75 -27.97
CA ARG A 405 -20.27 -24.37 -28.32
C ARG A 405 -20.44 -25.75 -27.69
N LYS A 406 -19.36 -26.53 -27.58
CA LYS A 406 -19.42 -27.90 -27.04
C LYS A 406 -19.43 -27.94 -25.51
N HIS A 407 -18.73 -27.04 -24.83
CA HIS A 407 -18.48 -27.14 -23.39
C HIS A 407 -19.10 -26.05 -22.53
N VAL A 408 -19.22 -24.85 -23.07
CA VAL A 408 -19.68 -23.69 -22.30
C VAL A 408 -21.16 -23.45 -22.57
N GLU A 409 -21.56 -23.43 -23.84
CA GLU A 409 -22.93 -23.16 -24.27
C GLU A 409 -23.99 -24.05 -23.60
N PRO A 410 -23.82 -25.39 -23.50
CA PRO A 410 -24.90 -26.26 -22.98
C PRO A 410 -25.26 -26.02 -21.51
N GLY A 411 -24.36 -25.43 -20.73
CA GLY A 411 -24.57 -25.21 -19.30
C GLY A 411 -24.60 -23.74 -18.88
N LEU A 412 -24.24 -22.80 -19.76
CA LEU A 412 -24.08 -21.40 -19.34
C LEU A 412 -25.41 -20.77 -18.93
N LYS A 413 -26.51 -21.05 -19.65
CA LYS A 413 -27.82 -20.45 -19.33
C LYS A 413 -28.27 -20.82 -17.92
N ASP A 414 -28.23 -22.11 -17.59
CA ASP A 414 -28.57 -22.62 -16.25
C ASP A 414 -27.60 -22.08 -15.19
N HIS A 415 -26.31 -22.03 -15.50
CA HIS A 415 -25.30 -21.50 -14.58
C HIS A 415 -25.51 -20.01 -14.29
N ALA A 416 -25.73 -19.19 -15.32
CA ALA A 416 -25.99 -17.76 -15.20
C ALA A 416 -27.31 -17.49 -14.45
N ALA A 417 -28.38 -18.19 -14.82
CA ALA A 417 -29.67 -18.10 -14.11
C ALA A 417 -29.52 -18.48 -12.63
N ASN A 418 -28.75 -19.53 -12.33
CA ASN A 418 -28.45 -19.92 -10.96
C ASN A 418 -27.57 -18.89 -10.23
N ALA A 419 -26.58 -18.29 -10.89
CA ALA A 419 -25.75 -17.23 -10.32
C ALA A 419 -26.59 -15.99 -9.94
N ILE A 420 -27.56 -15.61 -10.79
CA ILE A 420 -28.54 -14.56 -10.52
C ILE A 420 -29.39 -14.95 -9.31
N LYS A 421 -30.01 -16.14 -9.34
CA LYS A 421 -30.91 -16.66 -8.28
C LYS A 421 -30.22 -16.74 -6.91
N THR A 422 -29.00 -17.26 -6.88
CA THR A 422 -28.19 -17.43 -5.66
C THR A 422 -27.45 -16.16 -5.25
N LYS A 423 -27.60 -15.07 -6.02
CA LYS A 423 -26.96 -13.78 -5.76
C LYS A 423 -25.43 -13.89 -5.68
N SER A 424 -24.83 -14.71 -6.53
CA SER A 424 -23.39 -14.97 -6.56
C SER A 424 -22.58 -13.67 -6.68
N LYS A 425 -21.51 -13.55 -5.89
CA LYS A 425 -20.54 -12.44 -5.98
C LYS A 425 -19.69 -12.50 -7.27
N TRP A 426 -19.77 -13.60 -8.01
CA TRP A 426 -19.00 -13.84 -9.24
C TRP A 426 -19.84 -13.75 -10.51
N ALA A 427 -21.10 -13.30 -10.43
CA ALA A 427 -22.01 -13.24 -11.58
C ALA A 427 -21.49 -12.41 -12.76
N PHE A 428 -20.53 -11.49 -12.54
CA PHE A 428 -19.88 -10.76 -13.62
C PHE A 428 -19.13 -11.68 -14.61
N MET A 429 -18.60 -12.82 -14.17
CA MET A 429 -17.95 -13.78 -15.06
C MET A 429 -18.95 -14.34 -16.06
N ASP A 430 -20.14 -14.71 -15.59
CA ASP A 430 -21.23 -15.18 -16.44
C ASP A 430 -21.74 -14.08 -17.36
N ALA A 431 -21.77 -12.82 -16.91
CA ALA A 431 -22.13 -11.69 -17.76
C ALA A 431 -21.20 -11.56 -18.99
N PHE A 432 -19.88 -11.68 -18.80
CA PHE A 432 -18.93 -11.64 -19.92
C PHE A 432 -19.04 -12.86 -20.83
N ARG A 433 -19.24 -14.07 -20.27
CA ARG A 433 -19.45 -15.30 -21.06
C ARG A 433 -20.72 -15.19 -21.91
N CYS A 434 -21.80 -14.63 -21.36
CA CYS A 434 -23.04 -14.40 -22.09
C CYS A 434 -22.85 -13.37 -23.23
N MET A 435 -22.13 -12.25 -22.99
CA MET A 435 -21.77 -11.32 -24.08
C MET A 435 -20.99 -12.01 -25.21
N ALA A 436 -20.04 -12.87 -24.85
CA ALA A 436 -19.26 -13.62 -25.84
C ALA A 436 -20.12 -14.61 -26.62
N LEU A 437 -21.02 -15.34 -25.95
CA LEU A 437 -21.92 -16.29 -26.61
C LEU A 437 -22.93 -15.61 -27.51
N HIS A 438 -23.54 -14.49 -27.12
CA HIS A 438 -24.41 -13.72 -28.00
C HIS A 438 -23.72 -13.35 -29.32
N ARG A 439 -22.44 -12.96 -29.29
CA ARG A 439 -21.67 -12.68 -30.52
C ARG A 439 -21.44 -13.90 -31.41
N ILE A 440 -21.49 -15.12 -30.85
CA ILE A 440 -21.24 -16.39 -31.55
C ILE A 440 -22.55 -17.01 -32.05
N THR A 441 -23.64 -16.82 -31.32
CA THR A 441 -24.92 -17.53 -31.55
C THR A 441 -26.05 -16.60 -32.00
N ASP A 442 -25.90 -15.29 -31.81
CA ASP A 442 -26.96 -14.28 -31.97
C ASP A 442 -28.19 -14.53 -31.09
N ASP A 443 -28.04 -15.34 -30.03
CA ASP A 443 -29.14 -15.67 -29.12
C ASP A 443 -29.37 -14.51 -28.12
N ALA A 444 -30.57 -13.93 -28.17
CA ALA A 444 -30.95 -12.80 -27.34
C ALA A 444 -31.08 -13.16 -25.85
N GLU A 445 -31.26 -14.44 -25.50
CA GLU A 445 -31.32 -14.87 -24.10
C GLU A 445 -30.01 -14.58 -23.37
N TYR A 446 -28.87 -14.70 -24.05
CA TYR A 446 -27.58 -14.32 -23.48
C TYR A 446 -27.47 -12.82 -23.21
N VAL A 447 -28.16 -11.98 -23.98
CA VAL A 447 -28.22 -10.54 -23.69
C VAL A 447 -28.96 -10.28 -22.39
N GLN A 448 -30.13 -10.93 -22.22
CA GLN A 448 -30.91 -10.84 -20.99
C GLN A 448 -30.11 -11.32 -19.77
N LEU A 449 -29.50 -12.51 -19.85
CA LEU A 449 -28.72 -13.08 -18.75
C LEU A 449 -27.49 -12.22 -18.42
N ALA A 450 -26.79 -11.69 -19.44
CA ALA A 450 -25.67 -10.79 -19.20
C ALA A 450 -26.09 -9.53 -18.46
N ARG A 451 -27.21 -8.94 -18.87
CA ARG A 451 -27.79 -7.76 -18.26
C ARG A 451 -28.19 -8.03 -16.81
N ASP A 452 -28.90 -9.12 -16.55
CA ASP A 452 -29.39 -9.46 -15.20
C ASP A 452 -28.25 -9.80 -14.23
N CYS A 453 -27.22 -10.50 -14.72
CA CYS A 453 -25.98 -10.70 -13.96
C CYS A 453 -25.35 -9.35 -13.59
N MET A 454 -25.21 -8.42 -14.53
CA MET A 454 -24.60 -7.12 -14.26
C MET A 454 -25.49 -6.22 -13.39
N ASP A 455 -26.81 -6.29 -13.57
CA ASP A 455 -27.80 -5.61 -12.73
C ASP A 455 -27.60 -6.00 -11.26
N ARG A 456 -27.42 -7.29 -11.00
CA ARG A 456 -27.11 -7.79 -9.66
C ARG A 456 -25.79 -7.26 -9.11
N ILE A 457 -24.74 -7.20 -9.92
CA ILE A 457 -23.44 -6.65 -9.49
C ILE A 457 -23.55 -5.16 -9.18
N LEU A 458 -24.30 -4.39 -9.97
CA LEU A 458 -24.56 -2.97 -9.72
C LEU A 458 -25.34 -2.74 -8.41
N ASP A 459 -26.24 -3.64 -8.01
CA ASP A 459 -26.84 -3.60 -6.67
C ASP A 459 -25.83 -3.90 -5.57
N GLN A 460 -24.93 -4.86 -5.80
CA GLN A 460 -23.85 -5.16 -4.85
C GLN A 460 -22.86 -3.99 -4.73
N LEU A 461 -22.72 -3.15 -5.76
CA LEU A 461 -21.94 -1.93 -5.68
C LEU A 461 -22.48 -0.94 -4.63
N GLN A 462 -23.72 -1.07 -4.17
CA GLN A 462 -24.26 -0.24 -3.09
C GLN A 462 -23.77 -0.70 -1.71
N GLY A 463 -23.28 -1.94 -1.59
CA GLY A 463 -22.75 -2.54 -0.37
C GLY A 463 -21.22 -2.55 -0.30
N GLU A 464 -20.63 -3.70 0.04
CA GLU A 464 -19.18 -3.87 0.08
C GLU A 464 -18.63 -4.22 -1.31
N ILE A 465 -17.75 -3.37 -1.84
CA ILE A 465 -17.13 -3.54 -3.16
C ILE A 465 -15.76 -4.19 -3.00
N THR A 466 -15.54 -5.23 -3.79
CA THR A 466 -14.23 -5.86 -3.96
C THR A 466 -13.55 -5.31 -5.20
N TRP A 467 -12.23 -5.48 -5.30
CA TRP A 467 -11.47 -5.14 -6.51
C TRP A 467 -12.03 -5.78 -7.78
N HIS A 468 -12.50 -7.02 -7.67
CA HIS A 468 -13.12 -7.73 -8.77
C HIS A 468 -14.43 -7.08 -9.23
N HIS A 469 -15.31 -6.66 -8.30
CA HIS A 469 -16.55 -5.97 -8.67
C HIS A 469 -16.27 -4.66 -9.40
N LEU A 470 -15.32 -3.84 -8.90
CA LEU A 470 -14.98 -2.56 -9.53
C LEU A 470 -14.40 -2.77 -10.93
N THR A 471 -13.43 -3.69 -11.07
CA THR A 471 -12.78 -3.96 -12.35
C THR A 471 -13.78 -4.51 -13.36
N ALA A 472 -14.58 -5.51 -12.97
CA ALA A 472 -15.56 -6.13 -13.84
C ALA A 472 -16.64 -5.15 -14.32
N THR A 473 -17.21 -4.35 -13.41
CA THR A 473 -18.22 -3.35 -13.79
C THR A 473 -17.65 -2.25 -14.68
N THR A 474 -16.39 -1.84 -14.45
CA THR A 474 -15.72 -0.84 -15.28
C THR A 474 -15.46 -1.36 -16.70
N VAL A 475 -15.01 -2.60 -16.83
CA VAL A 475 -14.82 -3.26 -18.14
C VAL A 475 -16.15 -3.47 -18.84
N TYR A 476 -17.17 -3.98 -18.14
CA TYR A 476 -18.49 -4.20 -18.71
C TYR A 476 -19.12 -2.88 -19.20
N ARG A 477 -19.05 -1.82 -18.38
CA ARG A 477 -19.43 -0.45 -18.75
C ARG A 477 -18.74 0.00 -20.03
N PHE A 478 -17.42 -0.19 -20.11
CA PHE A 478 -16.63 0.19 -21.28
C PHE A 478 -17.05 -0.56 -22.55
N LEU A 479 -17.44 -1.84 -22.43
CA LEU A 479 -17.87 -2.66 -23.56
C LEU A 479 -19.34 -2.44 -23.96
N THR A 480 -20.12 -1.69 -23.17
CA THR A 480 -21.58 -1.54 -23.34
C THR A 480 -21.99 -0.06 -23.27
N TRP A 481 -22.63 0.41 -22.18
CA TRP A 481 -23.29 1.72 -22.11
C TRP A 481 -22.37 2.93 -22.19
N LYS A 482 -21.06 2.77 -21.98
CA LYS A 482 -20.12 3.89 -22.16
C LYS A 482 -19.96 4.25 -23.64
N GLN A 483 -19.98 3.25 -24.52
CA GLN A 483 -19.82 3.44 -25.96
C GLN A 483 -21.17 3.64 -26.64
N ASP A 484 -22.17 2.87 -26.21
CA ASP A 484 -23.53 2.91 -26.71
C ASP A 484 -24.52 2.81 -25.55
N PRO A 485 -25.05 3.96 -25.06
CA PRO A 485 -26.06 3.98 -24.01
C PRO A 485 -27.34 3.18 -24.34
N SER A 486 -27.58 2.88 -25.62
CA SER A 486 -28.72 2.09 -26.10
C SER A 486 -28.41 0.60 -26.27
N SER A 487 -27.20 0.16 -25.93
CA SER A 487 -26.79 -1.24 -26.04
C SER A 487 -27.78 -2.14 -25.29
N PRO A 488 -28.17 -3.30 -25.85
CA PRO A 488 -29.19 -4.15 -25.23
C PRO A 488 -28.66 -4.86 -23.97
N PHE A 489 -27.33 -4.82 -23.76
CA PHE A 489 -26.65 -5.31 -22.55
C PHE A 489 -26.73 -4.38 -21.35
N VAL A 490 -27.30 -3.18 -21.50
CA VAL A 490 -27.26 -2.14 -20.49
C VAL A 490 -28.33 -2.39 -19.42
N PRO A 491 -27.96 -2.55 -18.14
CA PRO A 491 -28.93 -2.62 -17.05
C PRO A 491 -29.71 -1.31 -16.87
N HIS A 492 -30.87 -1.38 -16.22
CA HIS A 492 -31.65 -0.18 -15.94
C HIS A 492 -30.86 0.78 -15.02
N ASP A 493 -30.84 2.07 -15.38
CA ASP A 493 -30.09 3.12 -14.68
C ASP A 493 -28.61 2.81 -14.43
N ALA A 494 -27.98 2.01 -15.31
CA ALA A 494 -26.65 1.46 -15.07
C ALA A 494 -25.60 2.53 -14.73
N GLU A 495 -25.55 3.62 -15.48
CA GLU A 495 -24.58 4.70 -15.26
C GLU A 495 -24.79 5.39 -13.90
N LYS A 496 -26.05 5.68 -13.55
CA LYS A 496 -26.40 6.31 -12.27
C LYS A 496 -26.02 5.40 -11.10
N ARG A 497 -26.35 4.10 -11.18
CA ARG A 497 -26.06 3.12 -10.13
C ARG A 497 -24.57 2.84 -9.99
N TYR A 498 -23.85 2.75 -11.11
CA TYR A 498 -22.38 2.64 -11.11
C TYR A 498 -21.75 3.84 -10.39
N ARG A 499 -22.12 5.06 -10.77
CA ARG A 499 -21.62 6.30 -10.13
C ARG A 499 -21.96 6.37 -8.65
N GLN A 500 -23.19 6.01 -8.27
CA GLN A 500 -23.59 5.97 -6.85
C GLN A 500 -22.77 4.94 -6.06
N GLY A 501 -22.54 3.75 -6.62
CA GLY A 501 -21.68 2.74 -6.02
C GLY A 501 -20.25 3.26 -5.80
N LEU A 502 -19.68 3.93 -6.80
CA LEU A 502 -18.39 4.61 -6.68
C LEU A 502 -18.39 5.68 -5.58
N CYS A 503 -19.40 6.54 -5.50
CA CYS A 503 -19.55 7.49 -4.39
C CYS A 503 -19.54 6.80 -3.02
N ASN A 504 -20.29 5.70 -2.87
CA ASN A 504 -20.38 4.96 -1.61
C ASN A 504 -19.03 4.34 -1.20
N VAL A 505 -18.30 3.79 -2.16
CA VAL A 505 -16.93 3.29 -1.94
C VAL A 505 -16.01 4.41 -1.51
N ALA A 506 -16.01 5.51 -2.25
CA ALA A 506 -15.17 6.65 -1.94
C ALA A 506 -15.50 7.26 -0.57
N ALA A 507 -16.71 7.11 -0.05
CA ALA A 507 -17.08 7.55 1.29
C ALA A 507 -16.50 6.65 2.41
N LYS A 508 -16.02 5.44 2.09
CA LYS A 508 -15.51 4.46 3.06
C LYS A 508 -14.08 3.99 2.72
N PRO A 509 -13.07 4.86 2.81
CA PRO A 509 -11.68 4.54 2.42
C PRO A 509 -11.00 3.47 3.28
N GLY A 510 -11.59 3.06 4.40
CA GLY A 510 -11.07 1.98 5.27
C GLY A 510 -11.53 0.57 4.90
N ASN A 511 -12.36 0.40 3.87
CA ASN A 511 -12.88 -0.90 3.46
C ASN A 511 -12.01 -1.60 2.39
N GLY A 512 -12.18 -2.92 2.29
CA GLY A 512 -11.32 -3.89 1.57
C GLY A 512 -10.71 -3.43 0.25
N LEU A 513 -11.47 -2.76 -0.63
CA LEU A 513 -10.99 -2.27 -1.94
C LEU A 513 -9.72 -1.40 -1.84
N PHE A 514 -9.61 -0.61 -0.77
CA PHE A 514 -8.47 0.28 -0.54
C PHE A 514 -7.45 -0.32 0.46
N ASN A 515 -7.79 -1.44 1.11
CA ASN A 515 -6.95 -2.01 2.15
C ASN A 515 -5.75 -2.78 1.60
N GLU A 516 -5.82 -3.28 0.36
CA GLU A 516 -4.74 -4.02 -0.29
C GLU A 516 -3.67 -3.11 -0.91
N SER A 517 -3.89 -1.80 -0.94
CA SER A 517 -3.03 -0.85 -1.62
C SER A 517 -3.08 0.46 -0.83
N GLY A 518 -2.13 0.69 0.09
CA GLY A 518 -2.32 1.68 1.15
C GLY A 518 -2.27 3.15 0.74
N THR A 519 -1.88 4.04 1.65
CA THR A 519 -2.47 5.40 1.73
C THR A 519 -2.41 6.23 0.44
N HIS A 520 -1.35 6.13 -0.38
CA HIS A 520 -1.29 6.79 -1.70
C HIS A 520 -2.38 6.25 -2.64
N ASN A 521 -2.47 4.93 -2.75
CA ASN A 521 -3.48 4.25 -3.56
C ASN A 521 -4.89 4.43 -2.99
N ARG A 522 -5.08 4.54 -1.67
CA ARG A 522 -6.41 4.86 -1.10
C ARG A 522 -6.90 6.23 -1.54
N VAL A 523 -6.04 7.24 -1.48
CA VAL A 523 -6.38 8.62 -1.89
C VAL A 523 -6.57 8.70 -3.39
N TRP A 524 -5.70 8.07 -4.17
CA TRP A 524 -5.79 8.07 -5.63
C TRP A 524 -7.01 7.32 -6.13
N HIS A 525 -7.24 6.10 -5.66
CA HIS A 525 -8.44 5.34 -5.99
C HIS A 525 -9.68 6.08 -5.51
N ARG A 526 -9.71 6.68 -4.30
CA ARG A 526 -10.85 7.49 -3.83
C ARG A 526 -11.10 8.68 -4.74
N TYR A 527 -10.06 9.46 -5.07
CA TYR A 527 -10.17 10.61 -5.98
C TYR A 527 -10.62 10.20 -7.38
N ALA A 528 -10.02 9.15 -7.95
CA ALA A 528 -10.39 8.62 -9.26
C ALA A 528 -11.85 8.12 -9.26
N ILE A 529 -12.24 7.39 -8.23
CA ILE A 529 -13.61 6.89 -8.03
C ILE A 529 -14.59 8.06 -7.87
N GLN A 530 -14.28 9.09 -7.06
CA GLN A 530 -15.11 10.30 -6.93
C GLN A 530 -15.20 11.08 -8.23
N LYS A 531 -14.11 11.18 -8.99
CA LYS A 531 -14.08 11.85 -10.29
C LYS A 531 -14.89 11.12 -11.35
N VAL A 532 -14.91 9.78 -11.32
CA VAL A 532 -15.76 8.98 -12.21
C VAL A 532 -17.23 9.04 -11.76
N ALA A 533 -17.47 9.16 -10.45
CA ALA A 533 -18.81 9.27 -9.91
C ALA A 533 -19.50 10.61 -10.22
N ARG A 534 -18.76 11.73 -10.09
CA ARG A 534 -19.19 13.07 -10.48
C ARG A 534 -19.31 13.21 -11.99
#